data_AF-A0A0M4DZY9-F1
#
_entry.id   AF-A0A0M4DZY9-F1
#
_cell.length_a   1.000
_cell.length_b   1.000
_cell.length_c   1.000
_cell.angle_alpha   90.00
_cell.angle_beta   90.00
_cell.angle_gamma   90.00
#
_symmetry.space_group_name_H-M   'P 1'
#
loop_
_entity.id
_entity.type
_entity.pdbx_description
1 polymer ?
#
loop_
_entity_poly.entity_id
_entity_poly.type
_entity_poly.pdbx_seq_one_letter_code
_entity_poly.pdbx_strand_id
1 'polypeptide(L)'
;MARSSRSEPDRPCVLPGDPAWIQDARYLDEDLLSSIAVLARVADDYRYVLPAIAYDAAAGLIGRLADQLPAAPEGQLYLLALPAWELEHLWSVLQVLRRVRAGDPETGELYELLQELEQGPLPCTVDQCLVDLQRVVAVLTLDIPAVRTLATALALGGPRDAAAHQAYDEVQAAWAAFGAM
;
A
#
# COMPACT_ATOMS: atom_id res chain seq x y z
N MET A 1 -28.15 9.92 13.51
CA MET A 1 -27.56 9.04 14.54
C MET A 1 -26.15 8.71 14.12
N ALA A 2 -25.15 9.36 14.71
CA ALA A 2 -23.74 9.04 14.45
C ALA A 2 -23.43 7.68 15.07
N ARG A 3 -23.12 6.67 14.23
CA ARG A 3 -22.47 5.45 14.72
C ARG A 3 -21.06 5.87 15.11
N SER A 4 -20.72 5.75 16.39
CA SER A 4 -19.33 5.76 16.83
C SER A 4 -18.65 4.55 16.20
N SER A 5 -18.02 4.76 15.05
CA SER A 5 -17.02 3.86 14.50
C SER A 5 -15.96 3.71 15.57
N ARG A 6 -15.83 2.52 16.17
CA ARG A 6 -14.60 2.21 16.91
C ARG A 6 -13.47 2.35 15.89
N SER A 7 -12.69 3.43 15.98
CA SER A 7 -11.44 3.52 15.24
C SER A 7 -10.64 2.29 15.65
N GLU A 8 -10.43 1.38 14.70
CA GLU A 8 -9.48 0.31 14.89
C GLU A 8 -8.12 0.92 15.25
N PRO A 9 -7.36 0.29 16.16
CA PRO A 9 -6.09 0.84 16.60
C PRO A 9 -5.11 0.92 15.42
N ASP A 10 -4.33 2.00 15.39
CA ASP A 10 -3.25 2.14 14.43
C ASP A 10 -2.28 0.95 14.55
N ARG A 11 -1.79 0.48 13.41
CA ARG A 11 -0.82 -0.60 13.33
C ARG A 11 0.59 -0.02 13.20
N PRO A 12 1.55 -0.46 14.04
CA PRO A 12 2.94 -0.09 13.85
C PRO A 12 3.48 -0.80 12.60
N CYS A 13 3.94 -0.01 11.64
CA CYS A 13 4.59 -0.45 10.42
C CYS A 13 6.05 -0.04 10.48
N VAL A 14 6.94 -1.02 10.43
CA VAL A 14 8.37 -0.79 10.20
C VAL A 14 8.56 -0.73 8.69
N LEU A 15 9.25 0.30 8.18
CA LEU A 15 9.39 0.56 6.74
C LEU A 15 10.87 0.63 6.32
N PRO A 16 11.19 0.27 5.07
CA PRO A 16 12.53 0.46 4.52
C PRO A 16 12.94 1.92 4.55
N GLY A 17 14.22 2.19 4.82
CA GLY A 17 14.78 3.55 4.78
C GLY A 17 14.99 4.09 3.37
N ASP A 18 15.21 3.21 2.40
CA ASP A 18 15.18 3.56 0.98
C ASP A 18 13.72 3.70 0.54
N PRO A 19 13.25 4.88 0.10
CA PRO A 19 11.88 5.08 -0.31
C PRO A 19 11.60 4.60 -1.75
N ALA A 20 12.56 4.03 -2.48
CA ALA A 20 12.36 3.58 -3.87
C ALA A 20 11.10 2.71 -4.04
N TRP A 21 10.82 1.80 -3.11
CA TRP A 21 9.64 0.93 -3.15
C TRP A 21 8.28 1.67 -3.20
N ILE A 22 8.21 2.90 -2.68
CA ILE A 22 7.00 3.73 -2.70
C ILE A 22 7.10 4.89 -3.71
N GLN A 23 8.30 5.42 -3.97
CA GLN A 23 8.51 6.47 -4.97
C GLN A 23 8.30 5.93 -6.39
N ASP A 24 8.82 4.74 -6.68
CA ASP A 24 8.62 4.09 -7.98
C ASP A 24 7.15 3.72 -8.20
N ALA A 25 6.39 3.58 -7.11
CA ALA A 25 4.97 3.26 -7.11
C ALA A 25 4.07 4.51 -7.04
N ARG A 26 4.61 5.73 -7.13
CA ARG A 26 3.85 6.99 -6.97
C ARG A 26 2.73 7.15 -8.01
N TYR A 27 2.93 6.63 -9.21
CA TYR A 27 1.92 6.61 -10.27
C TYR A 27 0.66 5.83 -9.86
N LEU A 28 0.74 4.91 -8.89
CA LEU A 28 -0.44 4.20 -8.37
C LEU A 28 -1.41 5.18 -7.70
N ASP A 29 -0.91 6.19 -7.00
CA ASP A 29 -1.73 7.26 -6.45
C ASP A 29 -2.23 8.19 -7.57
N GLU A 30 -1.28 8.80 -8.29
CA GLU A 30 -1.53 9.94 -9.19
C GLU A 30 -2.36 9.55 -10.42
N ASP A 31 -2.03 8.42 -11.06
CA ASP A 31 -2.57 8.06 -12.38
C ASP A 31 -3.60 6.94 -12.33
N LEU A 32 -3.45 5.99 -11.40
CA LEU A 32 -4.33 4.82 -11.31
C LEU A 32 -5.50 5.03 -10.34
N LEU A 33 -5.20 5.07 -9.03
CA LEU A 33 -6.22 4.98 -7.99
C LEU A 33 -7.03 6.27 -7.89
N SER A 34 -6.40 7.43 -8.03
CA SER A 34 -7.11 8.72 -8.09
C SER A 34 -8.06 8.80 -9.29
N SER A 35 -7.63 8.31 -10.46
CA SER A 35 -8.48 8.25 -11.67
C SER A 35 -9.70 7.34 -11.47
N ILE A 36 -9.49 6.14 -10.92
CA ILE A 36 -10.61 5.23 -10.62
C ILE A 36 -11.54 5.85 -9.59
N ALA A 37 -11.01 6.51 -8.54
CA ALA A 37 -11.82 7.16 -7.52
C ALA A 37 -12.72 8.26 -8.11
N VAL A 38 -12.18 9.13 -8.97
CA VAL A 38 -12.95 10.19 -9.64
C VAL A 38 -14.10 9.60 -10.44
N LEU A 39 -13.85 8.54 -11.21
CA LEU A 39 -14.86 7.89 -12.04
C LEU A 39 -15.90 7.14 -11.19
N ALA A 40 -15.47 6.50 -10.11
CA ALA A 40 -16.37 5.84 -9.18
C ALA A 40 -17.30 6.81 -8.46
N ARG A 41 -16.92 8.08 -8.25
CA ARG A 41 -17.80 9.11 -7.65
C ARG A 41 -18.91 9.59 -8.58
N VAL A 42 -18.66 9.59 -9.89
CA VAL A 42 -19.64 10.05 -10.88
C VAL A 42 -20.53 8.92 -11.39
N ALA A 43 -20.09 7.68 -11.21
CA ALA A 43 -20.90 6.50 -11.43
C ALA A 43 -21.90 6.28 -10.28
N ASP A 44 -22.94 5.48 -10.51
CA ASP A 44 -23.77 4.97 -9.42
C ASP A 44 -22.90 4.20 -8.42
N ASP A 45 -23.16 4.32 -7.11
CA ASP A 45 -22.36 3.82 -5.96
C ASP A 45 -21.98 2.31 -6.01
N TYR A 46 -22.51 1.56 -6.98
CA TYR A 46 -22.33 0.12 -7.16
C TYR A 46 -21.86 -0.27 -8.57
N ARG A 47 -21.60 0.70 -9.45
CA ARG A 47 -21.12 0.41 -10.81
C ARG A 47 -19.75 -0.26 -10.79
N TYR A 48 -18.92 0.15 -9.83
CA TYR A 48 -17.65 -0.50 -9.52
C TYR A 48 -17.78 -1.29 -8.22
N VAL A 49 -17.08 -2.43 -8.16
CA VAL A 49 -17.14 -3.39 -7.03
C VAL A 49 -16.80 -2.74 -5.68
N LEU A 50 -16.02 -1.66 -5.67
CA LEU A 50 -15.71 -0.86 -4.49
C LEU A 50 -16.24 0.57 -4.64
N PRO A 51 -16.66 1.21 -3.53
CA PRO A 51 -17.02 2.62 -3.54
C PRO A 51 -15.76 3.50 -3.75
N ALA A 52 -15.96 4.70 -4.27
CA ALA A 52 -14.88 5.66 -4.54
C ALA A 52 -13.95 5.91 -3.34
N ILE A 53 -14.51 5.94 -2.12
CA ILE A 53 -13.75 6.17 -0.88
C ILE A 53 -12.63 5.14 -0.67
N ALA A 54 -12.80 3.90 -1.15
CA ALA A 54 -11.76 2.88 -1.02
C ALA A 54 -10.55 3.20 -1.90
N TYR A 55 -10.79 3.67 -3.13
CA TYR A 55 -9.74 4.09 -4.05
C TYR A 55 -9.06 5.38 -3.56
N ASP A 56 -9.84 6.37 -3.10
CA ASP A 56 -9.31 7.61 -2.52
C ASP A 56 -8.41 7.35 -1.30
N ALA A 57 -8.84 6.48 -0.39
CA ALA A 57 -8.08 6.14 0.80
C ALA A 57 -6.76 5.44 0.46
N ALA A 58 -6.79 4.51 -0.50
CA ALA A 58 -5.60 3.81 -0.96
C ALA A 58 -4.62 4.75 -1.68
N ALA A 59 -5.12 5.61 -2.57
CA ALA A 59 -4.34 6.63 -3.28
C ALA A 59 -3.68 7.59 -2.27
N GLY A 60 -4.48 8.16 -1.37
CA GLY A 60 -3.99 9.09 -0.35
C GLY A 60 -2.99 8.47 0.62
N LEU A 61 -3.10 7.18 0.95
CA LEU A 61 -2.09 6.48 1.75
C LEU A 61 -0.76 6.40 1.00
N ILE A 62 -0.77 5.98 -0.27
CA ILE A 62 0.44 5.87 -1.11
C ILE A 62 1.10 7.24 -1.28
N GLY A 63 0.34 8.26 -1.69
CA GLY A 63 0.86 9.61 -1.90
C GLY A 63 1.47 10.22 -0.64
N ARG A 64 0.79 10.10 0.50
CA ARG A 64 1.32 10.60 1.78
C ARG A 64 2.59 9.88 2.22
N LEU A 65 2.70 8.56 2.00
CA LEU A 65 3.92 7.83 2.34
C LEU A 65 5.07 8.24 1.42
N ALA A 66 4.82 8.39 0.12
CA ALA A 66 5.79 8.91 -0.83
C ALA A 66 6.27 10.32 -0.43
N ASP A 67 5.40 11.18 0.07
CA ASP A 67 5.80 12.53 0.50
C ASP A 67 6.53 12.56 1.86
N GLN A 68 6.20 11.64 2.77
CA GLN A 68 6.70 11.65 4.16
C GLN A 68 8.02 10.90 4.37
N LEU A 69 8.40 10.00 3.47
CA LEU A 69 9.60 9.18 3.62
C LEU A 69 10.78 9.81 2.86
N PRO A 70 11.68 10.54 3.54
CA PRO A 70 12.88 11.04 2.89
C PRO A 70 13.83 9.87 2.61
N ALA A 71 14.70 10.06 1.62
CA ALA A 71 15.83 9.16 1.41
C ALA A 71 16.68 9.10 2.68
N ALA A 72 16.68 7.95 3.33
CA ALA A 72 17.50 7.72 4.51
C ALA A 72 18.91 7.25 4.09
N PRO A 73 19.94 7.47 4.91
CA PRO A 73 21.19 6.73 4.82
C PRO A 73 20.93 5.22 4.78
N GLU A 74 21.79 4.51 4.06
CA GLU A 74 21.71 3.06 3.91
C GLU A 74 21.62 2.37 5.29
N GLY A 75 20.59 1.55 5.45
CA GLY A 75 20.35 0.77 6.67
C GLY A 75 19.51 1.44 7.76
N GLN A 76 18.99 2.64 7.53
CA GLN A 76 18.01 3.24 8.44
C GLN A 76 16.59 2.67 8.20
N LEU A 77 15.76 2.65 9.24
CA LEU A 77 14.38 2.21 9.20
C LEU A 77 13.44 3.30 9.72
N TYR A 78 12.20 3.28 9.25
CA TYR A 78 11.14 4.13 9.79
C TYR A 78 10.13 3.30 10.58
N LEU A 79 9.59 3.90 11.64
CA LEU A 79 8.44 3.37 12.38
C LEU A 79 7.29 4.35 12.22
N LEU A 80 6.22 3.92 11.54
CA LEU A 80 4.97 4.68 11.41
C LEU A 80 3.83 3.94 12.10
N ALA A 81 2.87 4.69 12.63
CA ALA A 81 1.59 4.15 13.05
C ALA A 81 0.57 4.45 11.95
N LEU A 82 0.10 3.41 11.25
CA LEU A 82 -0.86 3.56 10.16
C LEU A 82 -2.26 3.16 10.62
N PRO A 83 -3.29 3.96 10.30
CA PRO A 83 -4.67 3.57 10.60
C PRO A 83 -5.04 2.26 9.91
N ALA A 84 -5.59 1.31 10.67
CA ALA A 84 -5.94 0.00 10.14
C ALA A 84 -6.94 0.09 8.96
N TRP A 85 -7.90 1.01 9.03
CA TRP A 85 -8.89 1.22 7.98
C TRP A 85 -8.28 1.63 6.62
N GLU A 86 -7.14 2.32 6.60
CA GLU A 86 -6.45 2.67 5.35
C GLU A 86 -5.78 1.43 4.73
N LEU A 87 -5.19 0.57 5.57
CA LEU A 87 -4.63 -0.70 5.16
C LEU A 87 -5.71 -1.65 4.62
N GLU A 88 -6.91 -1.63 5.20
CA GLU A 88 -8.06 -2.41 4.73
C GLU A 88 -8.55 -1.96 3.36
N HIS A 89 -8.61 -0.65 3.10
CA HIS A 89 -8.95 -0.13 1.78
C HIS A 89 -7.90 -0.49 0.74
N LEU A 90 -6.62 -0.32 1.06
CA LEU A 90 -5.52 -0.70 0.19
C LEU A 90 -5.56 -2.21 -0.15
N TRP A 91 -5.81 -3.06 0.84
CA TRP A 91 -5.98 -4.50 0.64
C TRP A 91 -7.20 -4.80 -0.25
N SER A 92 -8.33 -4.16 0.01
CA SER A 92 -9.56 -4.36 -0.74
C SER A 92 -9.38 -4.00 -2.22
N VAL A 93 -8.70 -2.88 -2.51
CA VAL A 93 -8.33 -2.47 -3.86
C VAL A 93 -7.44 -3.52 -4.53
N LEU A 94 -6.39 -4.00 -3.86
CA LEU A 94 -5.53 -5.07 -4.39
C LEU A 94 -6.35 -6.34 -4.74
N GLN A 95 -7.27 -6.75 -3.87
CA GLN A 95 -8.10 -7.93 -4.12
C GLN A 95 -9.01 -7.75 -5.34
N VAL A 96 -9.61 -6.56 -5.51
CA VAL A 96 -10.45 -6.29 -6.67
C VAL A 96 -9.64 -6.24 -7.96
N LEU A 97 -8.45 -5.66 -7.97
CA LEU A 97 -7.57 -5.69 -9.14
C LEU A 97 -7.09 -7.11 -9.48
N ARG A 98 -6.85 -7.97 -8.47
CA ARG A 98 -6.60 -9.41 -8.71
C ARG A 98 -7.78 -10.12 -9.34
N ARG A 99 -9.01 -9.80 -8.91
CA ARG A 99 -10.24 -10.35 -9.51
C ARG A 99 -10.40 -9.90 -10.96
N VAL A 100 -10.15 -8.62 -11.26
CA VAL A 100 -10.10 -8.11 -12.64
C VAL A 100 -9.14 -8.94 -13.49
N ARG A 101 -7.89 -9.12 -13.02
CA ARG A 101 -6.88 -9.91 -13.73
C ARG A 101 -7.30 -11.38 -13.93
N ALA A 102 -8.03 -11.94 -12.97
CA ALA A 102 -8.56 -13.29 -13.06
C ALA A 102 -9.76 -13.42 -14.02
N GLY A 103 -10.22 -12.33 -14.64
CA GLY A 103 -11.36 -12.31 -15.55
C GLY A 103 -12.70 -12.47 -14.83
N ASP A 104 -12.81 -11.99 -13.58
CA ASP A 104 -14.06 -12.04 -12.82
C ASP A 104 -15.16 -11.22 -13.51
N PRO A 105 -16.30 -11.85 -13.90
CA PRO A 105 -17.40 -11.16 -14.57
C PRO A 105 -17.98 -9.97 -13.79
N GLU A 106 -17.92 -9.98 -12.47
CA GLU A 106 -18.43 -8.88 -11.63
C GLU A 106 -17.57 -7.61 -11.73
N THR A 107 -16.37 -7.72 -12.31
CA THR A 107 -15.40 -6.62 -12.41
C THR A 107 -15.32 -6.00 -13.80
N GLY A 108 -16.23 -6.34 -14.72
CA GLY A 108 -16.17 -5.97 -16.14
C GLY A 108 -16.03 -4.46 -16.40
N GLU A 109 -16.81 -3.64 -15.72
CA GLU A 109 -16.73 -2.16 -15.83
C GLU A 109 -15.35 -1.62 -15.40
N LEU A 110 -14.75 -2.22 -14.37
CA LEU A 110 -13.40 -1.85 -13.92
C LEU A 110 -12.33 -2.37 -14.90
N TYR A 111 -12.54 -3.54 -15.50
CA TYR A 111 -11.65 -4.05 -16.54
C TYR A 111 -11.60 -3.12 -17.75
N GLU A 112 -12.76 -2.68 -18.25
CA GLU A 112 -12.84 -1.73 -19.37
C GLU A 112 -12.12 -0.42 -19.04
N LEU A 113 -12.37 0.13 -17.86
CA LEU A 113 -11.67 1.34 -17.40
C LEU A 113 -10.15 1.14 -17.35
N LEU A 114 -9.68 0.03 -16.81
CA LEU A 114 -8.24 -0.25 -16.71
C LEU A 114 -7.59 -0.37 -18.10
N GLN A 115 -8.30 -0.91 -19.09
CA GLN A 115 -7.84 -0.94 -20.48
C GLN A 115 -7.75 0.47 -21.09
N GLU A 116 -8.72 1.35 -20.81
CA GLU A 116 -8.67 2.76 -21.25
C GLU A 116 -7.50 3.50 -20.60
N LEU A 117 -7.28 3.28 -19.31
CA LEU A 117 -6.17 3.88 -18.56
C LEU A 117 -4.81 3.39 -19.10
N GLU A 118 -4.68 2.09 -19.40
CA GLU A 118 -3.46 1.50 -19.96
C GLU A 118 -3.14 2.02 -21.38
N GLN A 119 -4.17 2.32 -22.18
CA GLN A 119 -4.00 2.90 -23.52
C GLN A 119 -3.77 4.41 -23.52
N GLY A 120 -3.99 5.08 -22.38
CA GLY A 120 -3.94 6.52 -22.27
C GLY A 120 -2.91 6.99 -21.23
N PRO A 121 -3.35 7.39 -20.02
CA PRO A 121 -2.53 8.08 -19.03
C PRO A 121 -1.55 7.20 -18.24
N LEU A 122 -1.73 5.88 -18.15
CA LEU A 122 -0.86 5.06 -17.32
C LEU A 122 0.55 4.93 -17.93
N PRO A 123 1.61 5.07 -17.11
CA PRO A 123 2.98 4.90 -17.58
C PRO A 123 3.37 3.42 -17.78
N CYS A 124 2.52 2.47 -17.35
CA CYS A 124 2.79 1.05 -17.38
C CYS A 124 1.52 0.21 -17.57
N THR A 125 1.68 -1.10 -17.74
CA THR A 125 0.56 -2.03 -17.89
C THR A 125 -0.20 -2.25 -16.58
N VAL A 126 -1.45 -2.71 -16.67
CA VAL A 126 -2.24 -3.09 -15.47
C VAL A 126 -1.55 -4.21 -14.66
N ASP A 127 -0.86 -5.11 -15.35
CA ASP A 127 -0.08 -6.17 -14.71
C ASP A 127 1.08 -5.62 -13.88
N GLN A 128 1.79 -4.61 -14.37
CA GLN A 128 2.85 -3.94 -13.63
C GLN A 128 2.29 -3.18 -12.44
N CYS A 129 1.18 -2.45 -12.61
CA CYS A 129 0.47 -1.78 -11.52
C CYS A 129 0.12 -2.75 -10.38
N LEU A 130 -0.35 -3.95 -10.73
CA LEU A 130 -0.72 -4.98 -9.75
C LEU A 130 0.50 -5.50 -8.98
N VAL A 131 1.62 -5.69 -9.65
CA VAL A 131 2.88 -6.12 -9.03
C VAL A 131 3.40 -5.05 -8.05
N ASP A 132 3.39 -3.78 -8.47
CA ASP A 132 3.88 -2.69 -7.62
C ASP A 132 2.93 -2.43 -6.44
N LEU A 133 1.62 -2.49 -6.65
CA LEU A 133 0.64 -2.42 -5.56
C LEU A 133 0.80 -3.59 -4.58
N GLN A 134 1.03 -4.80 -5.08
CA GLN A 134 1.30 -5.96 -4.23
C GLN A 134 2.57 -5.76 -3.39
N ARG A 135 3.62 -5.17 -3.96
CA ARG A 135 4.86 -4.83 -3.24
C ARG A 135 4.58 -3.83 -2.12
N VAL A 136 3.89 -2.73 -2.42
CA VAL A 136 3.50 -1.72 -1.43
C VAL A 136 2.70 -2.35 -0.29
N VAL A 137 1.67 -3.14 -0.61
CA VAL A 137 0.87 -3.85 0.39
C VAL A 137 1.74 -4.78 1.24
N ALA A 138 2.61 -5.57 0.61
CA ALA A 138 3.47 -6.52 1.33
C ALA A 138 4.40 -5.84 2.34
N VAL A 139 4.97 -4.67 1.99
CA VAL A 139 5.78 -3.86 2.91
C VAL A 139 4.93 -3.36 4.09
N LEU A 140 3.76 -2.78 3.79
CA LEU A 140 2.91 -2.16 4.81
C LEU A 140 2.24 -3.15 5.76
N THR A 141 1.96 -4.37 5.28
CA THR A 141 1.28 -5.41 6.05
C THR A 141 2.22 -6.52 6.51
N LEU A 142 3.54 -6.31 6.48
CA LEU A 142 4.50 -7.30 6.97
C LEU A 142 4.29 -7.54 8.48
N ASP A 143 3.70 -8.68 8.82
CA ASP A 143 3.46 -9.10 10.21
C ASP A 143 4.26 -10.36 10.54
N ILE A 144 5.56 -10.18 10.76
CA ILE A 144 6.44 -11.21 11.29
C ILE A 144 6.93 -10.82 12.69
N PRO A 145 7.32 -11.77 13.55
CA PRO A 145 7.80 -11.46 14.90
C PRO A 145 8.94 -10.43 14.93
N ALA A 146 9.83 -10.45 13.93
CA ALA A 146 10.91 -9.51 13.78
C ALA A 146 10.44 -8.04 13.66
N VAL A 147 9.30 -7.77 13.00
CA VAL A 147 8.73 -6.42 12.91
C VAL A 147 8.34 -5.90 14.29
N ARG A 148 7.79 -6.76 15.16
CA ARG A 148 7.40 -6.36 16.53
C ARG A 148 8.63 -6.08 17.39
N THR A 149 9.68 -6.88 17.24
CA THR A 149 10.98 -6.65 17.88
C THR A 149 11.58 -5.31 17.45
N LEU A 150 11.61 -5.04 16.14
CA LEU A 150 12.13 -3.77 15.60
C LEU A 150 11.27 -2.57 15.99
N ALA A 151 9.95 -2.67 15.92
CA ALA A 151 9.06 -1.60 16.34
C ALA A 151 9.29 -1.23 17.81
N THR A 152 9.48 -2.23 18.68
CA THR A 152 9.83 -2.00 20.09
C THR A 152 11.20 -1.35 20.23
N ALA A 153 12.22 -1.84 19.52
CA ALA A 153 13.57 -1.27 19.58
C ALA A 153 13.62 0.17 19.07
N LEU A 154 12.94 0.46 17.94
CA LEU A 154 12.83 1.81 17.38
C LEU A 154 12.10 2.76 18.34
N ALA A 155 11.01 2.31 18.96
CA ALA A 155 10.28 3.08 19.98
C ALA A 155 11.14 3.39 21.22
N LEU A 156 12.13 2.54 21.53
CA LEU A 156 13.08 2.72 22.64
C LEU A 156 14.35 3.49 22.23
N GLY A 157 14.41 4.03 21.01
CA GLY A 157 15.53 4.85 20.52
C GLY A 157 16.61 4.07 19.76
N GLY A 158 16.21 2.98 19.08
CA GLY A 158 16.98 2.30 18.04
C GLY A 158 17.39 0.86 18.38
N PRO A 159 17.75 0.06 17.35
CA PRO A 159 18.31 -1.28 17.55
C PRO A 159 19.67 -1.19 18.26
N ARG A 160 19.78 -1.79 19.46
CA ARG A 160 21.00 -1.73 20.30
C ARG A 160 21.56 -3.10 20.68
N ASP A 161 20.76 -4.15 20.56
CA ASP A 161 21.14 -5.50 20.95
C ASP A 161 21.18 -6.45 19.75
N ALA A 162 21.73 -7.64 19.96
CA ALA A 162 21.87 -8.65 18.92
C ALA A 162 20.50 -9.11 18.37
N ALA A 163 19.45 -9.11 19.21
CA ALA A 163 18.11 -9.49 18.79
C ALA A 163 17.50 -8.49 17.80
N ALA A 164 17.73 -7.19 18.01
CA ALA A 164 17.28 -6.14 17.10
C ALA A 164 18.05 -6.16 15.77
N HIS A 165 19.35 -6.50 15.78
CA HIS A 165 20.12 -6.69 14.54
C HIS A 165 19.63 -7.92 13.76
N GLN A 166 19.39 -9.04 14.43
CA GLN A 166 18.82 -10.22 13.78
C GLN A 166 17.43 -9.93 13.20
N ALA A 167 16.58 -9.22 13.95
CA ALA A 167 15.25 -8.84 13.48
C ALA A 167 15.33 -7.91 12.25
N TYR A 168 16.33 -7.02 12.21
CA TYR A 168 16.62 -6.18 11.05
C TYR A 168 16.94 -7.04 9.82
N ASP A 169 17.84 -8.01 9.93
CA ASP A 169 18.20 -8.91 8.83
C ASP A 169 17.01 -9.74 8.33
N GLU A 170 16.17 -10.24 9.25
CA GLU A 170 14.95 -10.98 8.91
C GLU A 170 13.93 -10.13 8.15
N VAL A 171 13.72 -8.89 8.57
CA VAL A 171 12.82 -7.95 7.89
C VAL A 171 13.37 -7.54 6.53
N GLN A 172 14.68 -7.30 6.43
CA GLN A 172 15.33 -6.99 5.17
C GLN A 172 15.21 -8.14 4.15
N ALA A 173 15.43 -9.38 4.60
CA ALA A 173 15.25 -10.56 3.76
C ALA A 173 13.79 -10.70 3.29
N ALA A 174 12.81 -10.39 4.16
CA ALA A 174 11.41 -10.40 3.78
C ALA A 174 11.08 -9.35 2.70
N TRP A 175 11.57 -8.12 2.84
CA TRP A 175 11.35 -7.07 1.82
C TRP A 175 12.03 -7.37 0.49
N ALA A 176 13.25 -7.91 0.52
CA ALA A 176 13.95 -8.33 -0.69
C ALA A 176 13.18 -9.41 -1.45
N ALA A 177 12.50 -10.33 -0.74
CA ALA A 177 11.63 -11.34 -1.38
C ALA A 177 10.41 -10.73 -2.11
N PHE A 178 10.02 -9.50 -1.77
CA PHE A 178 8.95 -8.76 -2.46
C PHE A 178 9.47 -7.76 -3.52
N GLY A 179 10.79 -7.61 -3.64
CA GLY A 179 11.42 -6.62 -4.53
C GLY A 179 11.35 -5.19 -4.00
N ALA A 180 11.28 -5.01 -2.68
CA ALA A 180 11.21 -3.70 -2.01
C ALA A 180 12.57 -3.21 -1.48
N MET A 181 13.67 -3.73 -2.05
CA MET A 181 15.08 -3.49 -1.69
C MET A 181 15.93 -3.33 -2.94
#